data_AF-K9KCL8-F1
#
_entry.id   AF-K9KCL8-F1
#
_cell.length_a   1.000
_cell.length_b   1.000
_cell.length_c   1.000
_cell.angle_alpha   90.00
_cell.angle_beta   90.00
_cell.angle_gamma   90.00
#
_symmetry.space_group_name_H-M   'P 1'
#
loop_
_entity.id
_entity.type
_entity.pdbx_description
1 polymer ?
#
loop_
_entity_poly.entity_id
_entity_poly.type
_entity_poly.pdbx_seq_one_letter_code
_entity_poly.pdbx_strand_id
1 'polypeptide(L)' 'NISSEEKAKKNANKPLLDEIVPVYRRDCHEEVYAGSHQYPGRGVYLLKFDNSYSLWRSKSVYYRVYYTR' A
#
# COMPACT_ATOMS: atom_id res chain seq x y z
N ASN A 1 -26.66 -11.28 -11.19
CA ASN A 1 -25.82 -12.40 -10.72
C ASN A 1 -24.68 -12.61 -11.70
N ILE A 2 -23.49 -12.09 -11.39
CA ILE A 2 -22.28 -12.25 -12.22
C ILE A 2 -21.81 -13.70 -12.10
N SER A 3 -21.63 -14.37 -13.24
CA SER A 3 -21.22 -15.77 -13.32
C SER A 3 -19.83 -15.96 -12.67
N SER A 4 -19.63 -17.11 -12.03
CA SER A 4 -18.37 -17.54 -11.41
C SER A 4 -17.17 -17.47 -12.37
N GLU A 5 -17.41 -17.62 -13.67
CA GLU A 5 -16.38 -17.56 -14.72
C GLU A 5 -15.91 -16.12 -15.01
N GLU A 6 -16.80 -15.13 -14.90
CA GLU A 6 -16.41 -13.70 -15.02
C GLU A 6 -15.55 -13.25 -13.84
N LYS A 7 -15.80 -13.79 -12.63
CA LYS A 7 -14.94 -13.53 -11.46
C LYS A 7 -13.55 -14.14 -11.62
N ALA A 8 -13.45 -15.35 -12.19
CA ALA A 8 -12.18 -16.03 -12.44
C ALA A 8 -11.34 -15.28 -13.50
N LYS A 9 -11.96 -14.86 -14.62
CA LYS A 9 -11.29 -14.06 -15.66
C LYS A 9 -10.79 -12.70 -15.14
N LYS A 10 -11.54 -12.05 -14.25
CA LYS A 10 -11.11 -10.80 -13.59
C LYS A 10 -9.91 -10.96 -12.67
N ASN A 11 -9.73 -12.14 -12.07
CA ASN A 11 -8.59 -12.40 -11.19
C ASN A 11 -7.32 -12.80 -11.96
N ALA A 12 -7.46 -13.40 -13.15
CA ALA A 12 -6.32 -13.78 -14.00
C ALA A 12 -5.49 -12.57 -14.51
N ASN A 13 -6.10 -11.39 -14.61
CA ASN A 13 -5.45 -10.16 -15.06
C ASN A 13 -4.93 -9.28 -13.92
N LYS A 14 -5.05 -9.71 -12.65
CA LYS A 14 -4.51 -8.93 -11.54
C LYS A 14 -3.01 -9.17 -11.44
N PRO A 15 -2.18 -8.10 -11.38
CA PRO A 15 -0.76 -8.28 -11.10
C PRO A 15 -0.59 -8.95 -9.73
N LEU A 16 0.42 -9.81 -9.61
CA LEU A 16 0.84 -10.38 -8.34
C LEU A 16 1.20 -9.24 -7.38
N LEU A 17 0.71 -9.33 -6.14
CA LEU A 17 0.92 -8.33 -5.09
C LEU A 17 1.42 -9.02 -3.83
N ASP A 18 2.62 -8.64 -3.40
CA ASP A 18 3.22 -9.10 -2.15
C ASP A 18 3.08 -8.04 -1.05
N GLU A 19 2.79 -8.47 0.17
CA GLU A 19 2.74 -7.59 1.34
C GLU A 19 4.13 -7.44 1.96
N ILE A 20 4.71 -6.23 1.85
CA ILE A 20 6.03 -5.92 2.38
C ILE A 20 5.96 -5.37 3.80
N VAL A 21 5.06 -4.42 4.03
CA VAL A 21 4.76 -3.87 5.36
C VAL A 21 3.24 -3.91 5.55
N PRO A 22 2.74 -4.63 6.57
CA PRO A 22 1.31 -4.67 6.84
C PRO A 22 0.80 -3.31 7.27
N VAL A 23 -0.43 -3.00 6.87
CA VAL A 23 -1.06 -1.70 7.10
C VAL A 23 -1.57 -1.63 8.53
N TYR A 24 -0.84 -0.90 9.37
CA TYR A 24 -1.23 -0.61 10.76
C TYR A 24 -1.23 0.89 11.02
N ARG A 25 -1.98 1.33 12.04
CA ARG A 25 -1.95 2.71 12.52
C ARG A 25 -0.57 3.01 13.12
N ARG A 26 -0.05 4.19 12.80
CA ARG A 26 1.23 4.71 13.29
C ARG A 26 1.02 6.12 13.82
N ASP A 27 1.67 6.46 14.92
CA ASP A 27 1.61 7.80 15.51
C ASP A 27 2.62 8.76 14.85
N CYS A 28 2.58 8.83 13.51
CA CYS A 28 3.52 9.62 12.70
C CYS A 28 3.31 11.14 12.76
N HIS A 29 2.40 11.59 13.63
CA HIS A 29 2.21 12.99 13.97
C HIS A 29 3.08 13.40 15.17
N GLU A 30 3.55 12.42 15.96
CA GLU A 30 4.47 12.62 17.08
C GLU A 30 5.93 12.50 16.60
N GLU A 31 6.22 11.51 15.75
CA GLU A 31 7.56 11.23 15.23
C GLU A 31 7.58 10.91 13.74
N VAL A 32 8.68 11.22 13.05
CA VAL A 32 8.86 10.86 11.63
C VAL A 32 9.04 9.35 11.50
N TYR A 33 8.13 8.69 10.78
CA TYR A 33 8.25 7.28 10.45
C TYR A 33 9.07 7.06 9.18
N ALA A 34 10.03 6.12 9.23
CA ALA A 34 10.92 5.79 8.11
C ALA A 34 11.15 4.28 8.00
N GLY A 35 11.58 3.83 6.83
CA GLY A 35 11.92 2.43 6.56
C GLY A 35 12.52 2.24 5.17
N SER A 36 13.03 1.04 4.91
CA SER A 36 13.63 0.65 3.63
C SER A 36 13.30 -0.80 3.32
N HIS A 37 13.31 -1.16 2.03
CA HIS A 37 13.13 -2.54 1.57
C HIS A 37 14.04 -2.80 0.37
N GLN A 38 14.76 -3.93 0.39
CA GLN A 38 15.60 -4.34 -0.72
C GLN A 38 14.73 -4.77 -1.89
N TYR A 39 15.10 -4.40 -3.12
CA TYR A 39 14.30 -4.74 -4.30
C TYR A 39 14.24 -6.26 -4.49
N PRO A 40 13.05 -6.88 -4.42
CA PRO A 40 12.91 -8.32 -4.68
C PRO A 40 13.05 -8.62 -6.17
N GLY A 41 12.91 -7.60 -7.01
CA GLY A 41 13.00 -7.66 -8.47
C GLY A 41 12.50 -6.36 -9.08
N ARG A 42 12.34 -6.33 -10.40
CA ARG A 42 11.70 -5.21 -11.10
C ARG A 42 10.20 -5.23 -10.83
N GLY A 43 9.67 -4.12 -10.31
CA GLY A 43 8.25 -4.01 -9.97
C GLY A 43 7.88 -2.60 -9.54
N VAL A 44 6.73 -2.47 -8.88
CA VAL A 44 6.20 -1.20 -8.38
C VAL A 44 5.86 -1.33 -6.90
N TYR A 45 6.34 -0.40 -6.08
CA TYR A 45 5.95 -0.30 -4.68
C TYR A 45 4.63 0.46 -4.55
N LEU A 46 3.73 -0.05 -3.70
CA LEU A 46 2.48 0.62 -3.34
C LEU A 46 2.58 1.10 -1.88
N LEU A 47 2.71 2.41 -1.69
CA LEU A 47 2.66 3.02 -0.36
C LEU A 47 1.21 3.36 -0.03
N LYS A 48 0.61 2.64 0.92
CA LYS A 48 -0.79 2.85 1.33
C LYS A 48 -0.87 3.71 2.58
N PHE A 49 -1.34 4.95 2.41
CA PHE A 49 -1.73 5.82 3.52
C PHE A 49 -3.23 5.64 3.81
N ASP A 50 -3.55 4.82 4.81
CA ASP A 50 -4.93 4.42 5.11
C ASP A 50 -5.59 5.36 6.14
N ASN A 51 -6.68 6.04 5.75
CA ASN A 51 -7.51 6.87 6.62
C ASN A 51 -8.96 6.35 6.72
N SER A 52 -9.21 5.08 6.37
CA SER A 52 -10.57 4.50 6.29
C SER A 52 -11.33 4.48 7.62
N TYR A 53 -10.61 4.47 8.75
CA TYR A 53 -11.23 4.53 10.08
C TYR A 53 -11.69 5.93 10.51
N SER A 54 -11.28 7.00 9.80
CA SER A 54 -11.61 8.35 10.22
C SER A 54 -12.95 8.79 9.66
N LEU A 55 -13.96 8.88 10.55
CA LEU A 55 -15.30 9.33 10.18
C LEU A 55 -15.38 10.82 9.82
N TRP A 56 -14.51 11.65 10.41
CA TRP A 56 -14.69 13.11 10.39
C TRP A 56 -13.42 13.91 10.09
N ARG A 57 -12.24 13.27 10.00
CA ARG A 57 -10.96 13.99 9.91
C ARG A 57 -10.13 13.53 8.71
N SER A 58 -9.89 14.46 7.80
CA SER A 58 -8.85 14.33 6.78
C SER A 58 -7.45 14.30 7.42
N LYS A 59 -6.44 13.89 6.66
CA LYS A 59 -5.03 13.90 7.08
C LYS A 59 -4.18 14.58 6.01
N SER A 60 -3.20 15.36 6.44
CA SER A 60 -2.11 15.83 5.58
C SER A 60 -0.94 14.88 5.74
N VAL A 61 -0.48 14.29 4.63
CA VAL A 61 0.63 13.34 4.62
C VAL A 61 1.83 13.99 3.95
N TYR A 62 2.91 14.17 4.72
CA TYR A 62 4.20 14.58 4.20
C TYR A 62 5.05 13.32 4.01
N TYR A 63 5.46 13.03 2.78
CA TYR A 63 6.22 11.83 2.46
C TYR A 63 7.39 12.15 1.53
N ARG A 64 8.45 11.34 1.64
CA ARG A 64 9.60 11.37 0.74
C ARG A 64 10.06 9.95 0.47
N VAL A 65 10.33 9.64 -0.79
CA VAL A 65 10.89 8.35 -1.23
C VAL A 65 12.19 8.60 -1.98
N TYR A 66 13.13 7.66 -1.86
CA TYR A 66 14.39 7.65 -2.60
C TYR A 66 14.85 6.20 -2.79
N TYR A 67 15.81 6.00 -3.68
CA TYR A 67 16.47 4.72 -3.88
C TYR A 67 17.96 4.83 -3.54
N THR A 68 18.55 3.71 -3.14
CA THR A 68 19.99 3.57 -2.99
C THR A 68 20.55 2.77 -4.17
N ARG A 69 21.85 2.91 -4.42
CA ARG A 69 22.55 2.08 -5.41
C ARG A 69 22.78 0.68 -4.87
#